data_AF-A0A316H5L7-F1
#
_entry.id   AF-A0A316H5L7-F1
#
_cell.length_a   1.000
_cell.length_b   1.000
_cell.length_c   1.000
_cell.angle_alpha   90.00
_cell.angle_beta   90.00
_cell.angle_gamma   90.00
#
_symmetry.space_group_name_H-M   'P 1'
#
loop_
_entity.id
_entity.type
_entity.pdbx_description
1 polymer ?
#
loop_
_entity_poly.entity_id
_entity_poly.type
_entity_poly.pdbx_seq_one_letter_code
_entity_poly.pdbx_strand_id
1 'polypeptide(L)'
;MQKHASAHSQSALTPVTDMLGRVSVELHDIAAAVERMHPLVSAQSGQATMHDPTYLQALQGFDHIEQKLHCLAGFLADLKQAVPPGWQLDLTSALAAITLSDLASRLAGEDAQIAQDASSFGDYELF
;
A
#
# COMPACT_ATOMS: atom_id res chain seq x y z
N MET A 1 -6.21 40.96 18.31
CA MET A 1 -6.99 39.70 18.37
C MET A 1 -6.96 39.05 16.99
N GLN A 2 -6.09 38.07 16.76
CA GLN A 2 -6.35 36.99 15.80
C GLN A 2 -5.37 35.86 16.12
N LYS A 3 -5.93 34.75 16.62
CA LYS A 3 -5.26 33.52 17.00
C LYS A 3 -4.85 32.81 15.71
N HIS A 4 -3.56 32.76 15.37
CA HIS A 4 -3.08 31.69 14.48
C HIS A 4 -3.15 30.41 15.30
N ALA A 5 -4.21 29.63 15.07
CA ALA A 5 -4.33 28.29 15.57
C ALA A 5 -3.27 27.44 14.87
N SER A 6 -2.13 27.25 15.54
CA SER A 6 -1.17 26.20 15.22
C SER A 6 -1.92 24.88 15.33
N ALA A 7 -2.30 24.29 14.21
CA ALA A 7 -2.66 22.89 14.13
C ALA A 7 -1.40 22.10 14.53
N HIS A 8 -1.22 21.91 15.83
CA HIS A 8 -0.30 20.92 16.35
C HIS A 8 -0.92 19.59 15.93
N SER A 9 -0.40 19.00 14.86
CA SER A 9 -0.61 17.60 14.54
C SER A 9 -0.33 16.83 15.83
N GLN A 10 -1.40 16.34 16.47
CA GLN A 10 -1.23 15.46 17.62
C GLN A 10 -0.48 14.25 17.09
N SER A 11 0.77 14.11 17.53
CA SER A 11 1.54 12.89 17.33
C SER A 11 0.76 11.76 17.99
N ALA A 12 0.01 11.04 17.16
CA ALA A 12 -0.79 9.91 17.60
C ALA A 12 0.15 8.71 17.70
N LEU A 13 0.42 8.28 18.93
CA LEU A 13 1.13 7.04 19.18
C LEU A 13 0.33 5.90 18.54
N THR A 14 0.93 5.28 17.52
CA THR A 14 0.29 4.24 16.73
C THR A 14 0.78 2.87 17.21
N PRO A 15 -0.10 1.89 17.44
CA PRO A 15 0.32 0.53 17.76
C PRO A 15 1.24 -0.02 16.66
N VAL A 16 2.37 -0.60 17.06
CA VAL A 16 3.34 -1.17 16.12
C VAL A 16 2.69 -2.25 15.24
N THR A 17 1.76 -3.02 15.81
CA THR A 17 0.99 -4.04 15.10
C THR A 17 0.16 -3.48 13.95
N ASP A 18 -0.35 -2.26 14.10
CA ASP A 18 -1.18 -1.61 13.09
C ASP A 18 -0.30 -1.09 11.96
N MET A 19 0.81 -0.45 12.31
CA MET A 19 1.81 0.00 11.34
C MET A 19 2.36 -1.16 10.50
N LEU A 20 2.81 -2.25 11.15
CA LEU A 20 3.30 -3.43 10.44
C LEU A 20 2.23 -4.07 9.55
N GLY A 21 0.98 -4.11 10.02
CA GLY A 21 -0.15 -4.58 9.23
C GLY A 21 -0.40 -3.73 7.98
N ARG A 22 -0.36 -2.41 8.11
CA ARG A 22 -0.54 -1.49 6.97
C ARG A 22 0.57 -1.65 5.94
N VAL A 23 1.84 -1.70 6.38
CA VAL A 23 2.97 -1.92 5.46
C VAL A 23 2.88 -3.29 4.77
N SER A 24 2.46 -4.33 5.49
CA SER A 24 2.23 -5.66 4.90
C SER A 24 1.18 -5.62 3.78
N VAL A 25 0.05 -4.95 4.02
CA VAL A 25 -1.01 -4.76 3.01
C VAL A 25 -0.49 -3.97 1.81
N GLU A 26 0.20 -2.85 2.02
CA GLU A 26 0.77 -2.06 0.92
C GLU A 26 1.74 -2.88 0.05
N LEU A 27 2.59 -3.72 0.66
CA LEU A 27 3.50 -4.59 -0.09
C LEU A 27 2.74 -5.64 -0.92
N HIS A 28 1.62 -6.15 -0.41
CA HIS A 28 0.76 -7.05 -1.16
C HIS A 28 0.09 -6.34 -2.35
N ASP A 29 -0.40 -5.11 -2.15
CA ASP A 29 -1.01 -4.31 -3.20
C ASP A 29 -0.02 -3.95 -4.31
N ILE A 30 1.24 -3.65 -3.94
CA ILE A 30 2.31 -3.42 -4.91
C ILE A 30 2.63 -4.72 -5.67
N ALA A 31 2.66 -5.87 -4.99
CA ALA A 31 2.90 -7.15 -5.65
C ALA A 31 1.79 -7.45 -6.69
N ALA A 32 0.52 -7.27 -6.31
CA ALA A 32 -0.62 -7.42 -7.21
C ALA A 32 -0.61 -6.39 -8.36
N ALA A 33 -0.05 -5.18 -8.14
CA ALA A 33 0.16 -4.22 -9.22
C ALA A 33 1.24 -4.67 -10.21
N VAL A 34 2.31 -5.31 -9.73
CA VAL A 34 3.35 -5.91 -10.58
C VAL A 34 2.81 -7.07 -11.39
N GLU A 35 2.06 -7.98 -10.77
CA GLU A 35 1.41 -9.12 -11.44
C GLU A 35 0.51 -8.64 -12.60
N ARG A 36 -0.30 -7.59 -12.37
CA ARG A 36 -1.18 -7.00 -13.40
C ARG A 36 -0.42 -6.39 -14.58
N MET A 37 0.85 -6.04 -14.44
CA MET A 37 1.68 -5.54 -15.54
C MET A 37 2.18 -6.68 -16.47
N HIS A 38 2.33 -7.91 -15.98
CA HIS A 38 2.79 -9.06 -16.79
C HIS A 38 1.99 -9.28 -18.09
N PRO A 39 0.63 -9.35 -18.07
CA PRO A 39 -0.15 -9.55 -19.30
C PRO A 39 0.01 -8.39 -20.29
N LEU A 40 0.23 -7.16 -19.80
CA LEU A 40 0.43 -5.99 -20.66
C LEU A 40 1.79 -6.03 -21.37
N VAL A 41 2.84 -6.35 -20.63
CA VAL A 41 4.22 -6.45 -21.16
C VAL A 41 4.35 -7.61 -22.14
N SER A 42 3.68 -8.73 -21.86
CA SER A 42 3.66 -9.91 -22.75
C SER A 42 2.83 -9.69 -24.01
N ALA A 43 1.67 -9.01 -23.91
CA ALA A 43 0.81 -8.73 -25.06
C ALA A 43 1.44 -7.78 -26.09
N GLN A 44 2.38 -6.92 -25.66
CA GLN A 44 3.07 -5.97 -26.54
C GLN A 44 4.28 -6.56 -27.27
N SER A 45 4.63 -7.81 -26.97
CA SER A 45 5.79 -8.50 -27.53
C SER A 45 5.43 -9.36 -28.73
N GLY A 46 6.16 -9.18 -29.82
CA GLY A 46 6.04 -10.05 -30.99
C GLY A 46 6.68 -11.43 -30.76
N GLN A 47 6.38 -12.40 -31.61
CA GLN A 47 6.92 -13.77 -31.49
C GLN A 47 8.45 -13.82 -31.48
N ALA A 48 9.13 -12.91 -32.18
CA ALA A 48 10.60 -12.85 -32.22
C ALA A 48 11.20 -12.35 -30.89
N THR A 49 10.54 -11.43 -30.16
CA THR A 49 11.02 -10.94 -28.86
C THR A 49 10.75 -11.92 -27.72
N MET A 50 9.73 -12.80 -27.85
CA MET A 50 9.48 -13.86 -26.87
C MET A 50 10.57 -14.95 -26.84
N HIS A 51 11.42 -15.03 -27.86
CA HIS A 51 12.58 -15.93 -27.87
C HIS A 51 13.90 -15.23 -27.52
N ASP A 52 13.89 -13.92 -27.25
CA ASP A 52 15.07 -13.19 -26.79
C ASP A 52 15.33 -13.53 -25.31
N PRO A 53 16.49 -14.13 -24.97
CA PRO A 53 16.86 -14.43 -23.58
C PRO A 53 16.84 -13.20 -22.68
N THR A 54 17.18 -12.02 -23.21
CA THR A 54 17.19 -10.76 -22.46
C THR A 54 15.78 -10.35 -22.05
N TYR A 55 14.82 -10.52 -22.96
CA TYR A 55 13.41 -10.24 -22.71
C TYR A 55 12.82 -11.22 -21.69
N LEU A 56 13.09 -12.52 -21.84
CA LEU A 56 12.66 -13.54 -20.88
C LEU A 56 13.25 -13.31 -19.48
N GLN A 57 14.52 -12.91 -19.39
CA GLN A 57 15.15 -12.56 -18.13
C GLN A 57 14.50 -11.34 -17.47
N ALA A 58 14.10 -10.34 -18.26
CA ALA A 58 13.37 -9.18 -17.75
C ALA A 58 11.99 -9.57 -17.20
N LEU A 59 11.24 -10.42 -17.91
CA LEU A 59 9.96 -10.97 -17.44
C LEU A 59 10.11 -11.73 -16.13
N GLN A 60 11.10 -12.64 -16.05
CA GLN A 60 11.41 -13.36 -14.82
C GLN A 60 11.85 -12.40 -13.68
N GLY A 61 12.45 -11.28 -14.03
CA GLY A 61 12.77 -10.21 -13.08
C GLY A 61 11.52 -9.64 -12.41
N PHE A 62 10.44 -9.46 -13.15
CA PHE A 62 9.16 -9.02 -12.58
C PHE A 62 8.53 -10.08 -11.67
N ASP A 63 8.50 -11.34 -12.11
CA ASP A 63 8.05 -12.46 -11.25
C ASP A 63 8.85 -12.51 -9.93
N HIS A 64 10.16 -12.32 -10.02
CA HIS A 64 11.03 -12.34 -8.83
C HIS A 64 10.76 -11.15 -7.90
N ILE A 65 10.49 -9.97 -8.45
CA ILE A 65 10.09 -8.79 -7.67
C ILE A 65 8.76 -9.06 -6.96
N GLU A 66 7.76 -9.58 -7.67
CA GLU A 66 6.45 -9.94 -7.13
C GLU A 66 6.59 -10.95 -5.98
N GLN A 67 7.37 -12.02 -6.17
CA GLN A 67 7.61 -13.01 -5.13
C GLN A 67 8.28 -12.40 -3.89
N LYS A 68 9.27 -11.51 -4.07
CA LYS A 68 9.94 -10.84 -2.95
C LYS A 68 9.00 -9.95 -2.17
N LEU A 69 8.12 -9.21 -2.85
CA LEU A 69 7.12 -8.37 -2.19
C LEU A 69 6.15 -9.20 -1.35
N HIS A 70 5.65 -10.32 -1.88
CA HIS A 70 4.83 -11.27 -1.13
C HIS A 70 5.55 -11.83 0.10
N CYS A 71 6.80 -12.25 -0.05
CA CYS A 71 7.60 -12.75 1.08
C CYS A 71 7.79 -11.69 2.16
N LEU A 72 8.07 -10.44 1.79
CA LEU A 72 8.21 -9.34 2.75
C LEU A 72 6.89 -8.99 3.42
N ALA A 73 5.77 -8.99 2.68
CA ALA A 73 4.44 -8.80 3.23
C ALA A 73 4.12 -9.85 4.29
N GLY A 74 4.37 -11.14 3.97
CA GLY A 74 4.19 -12.26 4.89
C GLY A 74 5.10 -12.15 6.12
N PHE A 75 6.38 -11.82 5.94
CA PHE A 75 7.30 -11.59 7.04
C PHE A 75 6.81 -10.51 8.02
N LEU A 76 6.29 -9.39 7.51
CA LEU A 76 5.75 -8.32 8.37
C LEU A 76 4.45 -8.74 9.07
N ALA A 77 3.61 -9.56 8.43
CA ALA A 77 2.40 -10.12 9.03
C ALA A 77 2.73 -11.12 10.16
N ASP A 78 3.78 -11.93 10.00
CA ASP A 78 4.27 -12.83 11.04
C ASP A 78 4.93 -12.05 12.18
N LEU A 79 5.75 -11.04 11.84
CA LEU A 79 6.38 -10.18 12.83
C LEU A 79 5.34 -9.45 13.68
N LYS A 80 4.26 -8.95 13.08
CA LYS A 80 3.11 -8.35 13.78
C LYS A 80 2.55 -9.28 14.86
N GLN A 81 2.48 -10.59 14.63
CA GLN A 81 1.97 -11.55 15.62
C GLN A 81 2.94 -11.78 16.78
N ALA A 82 4.24 -11.56 16.56
CA ALA A 82 5.28 -11.71 17.57
C ALA A 82 5.51 -10.44 18.41
N VAL A 83 4.93 -9.29 18.03
CA VAL A 83 5.09 -8.02 18.76
C VAL A 83 4.36 -8.08 20.11
N PRO A 84 5.04 -7.76 21.23
CA PRO A 84 4.39 -7.65 22.52
C PRO A 84 3.29 -6.59 22.55
N PRO A 85 2.19 -6.81 23.28
CA PRO A 85 1.11 -5.82 23.38
C PRO A 85 1.61 -4.52 24.04
N GLY A 86 1.07 -3.39 23.60
CA GLY A 86 1.36 -2.07 24.17
C GLY A 86 2.56 -1.34 23.55
N TRP A 87 3.26 -1.93 22.58
CA TRP A 87 4.27 -1.20 21.79
C TRP A 87 3.60 -0.18 20.87
N GLN A 88 4.02 1.08 20.99
CA GLN A 88 3.51 2.20 20.20
C GLN A 88 4.67 3.05 19.67
N LEU A 89 4.49 3.64 18.50
CA LEU A 89 5.46 4.52 17.84
C LEU A 89 4.80 5.81 17.38
N ASP A 90 5.55 6.90 17.45
CA ASP A 90 5.24 8.12 16.71
C ASP A 90 5.72 7.95 15.26
N LEU A 91 4.78 7.98 14.31
CA LEU A 91 5.07 7.80 12.89
C LEU A 91 5.24 9.13 12.14
N THR A 92 5.06 10.28 12.79
CA THR A 92 4.97 11.60 12.14
C THR A 92 6.17 11.90 11.26
N SER A 93 7.39 11.67 11.76
CA SER A 93 8.63 11.93 11.00
C SER A 93 8.84 10.94 9.87
N ALA A 94 8.48 9.67 10.07
CA ALA A 94 8.61 8.63 9.06
C ALA A 94 7.63 8.85 7.90
N LEU A 95 6.39 9.24 8.20
CA LEU A 95 5.36 9.55 7.19
C LEU A 95 5.71 10.81 6.40
N ALA A 96 6.32 11.82 7.02
CA ALA A 96 6.76 13.04 6.32
C ALA A 96 7.85 12.79 5.26
N ALA A 97 8.58 11.67 5.35
CA ALA A 97 9.56 11.27 4.34
C ALA A 97 8.94 10.60 3.10
N ILE A 98 7.65 10.26 3.15
CA ILE A 98 6.93 9.61 2.05
C ILE A 98 6.37 10.70 1.13
N THR A 99 6.93 10.81 -0.07
CA THR A 99 6.62 11.89 -1.04
C THR A 99 5.30 11.70 -1.78
N LEU A 100 4.76 10.48 -1.78
CA LEU A 100 3.47 10.16 -2.37
C LEU A 100 2.38 10.32 -1.29
N SER A 101 1.60 11.39 -1.39
CA SER A 101 0.56 11.73 -0.42
C SER A 101 -0.41 10.57 -0.16
N ASP A 102 -0.80 9.82 -1.20
CA ASP A 102 -1.70 8.68 -1.06
C ASP A 102 -1.08 7.51 -0.24
N LEU A 103 0.21 7.23 -0.45
CA LEU A 103 0.91 6.19 0.33
C LEU A 103 1.08 6.63 1.80
N ALA A 104 1.40 7.91 2.01
CA ALA A 104 1.50 8.48 3.34
C ALA A 104 0.14 8.38 4.07
N SER A 105 -0.97 8.73 3.42
CA SER A 105 -2.32 8.64 4.00
C SER A 105 -2.75 7.20 4.30
N ARG A 106 -2.47 6.23 3.43
CA ARG A 106 -2.75 4.81 3.73
C ARG A 106 -1.96 4.27 4.90
N LEU A 107 -0.66 4.59 4.98
CA LEU A 107 0.18 4.20 6.11
C LEU A 107 -0.21 4.90 7.42
N ALA A 108 -0.67 6.16 7.33
CA ALA A 108 -1.28 6.89 8.44
C ALA A 108 -2.63 6.30 8.86
N GLY A 109 -3.28 5.51 8.01
CA GLY A 109 -4.55 4.84 8.27
C GLY A 109 -5.77 5.70 7.97
N GLU A 110 -5.63 6.72 7.14
CA GLU A 110 -6.66 7.71 6.84
C GLU A 110 -7.70 7.20 5.82
N ASP A 111 -7.43 6.09 5.11
CA ASP A 111 -8.26 5.59 4.00
C ASP A 111 -9.51 4.78 4.43
N ALA A 112 -9.68 4.52 5.73
CA ALA A 112 -10.73 3.60 6.22
C ALA A 112 -12.15 4.19 6.33
N GLN A 113 -12.38 5.48 6.02
CA GLN A 113 -13.67 6.15 6.32
C GLN A 113 -14.50 6.60 5.10
N ILE A 114 -14.05 6.45 3.86
CA ILE A 114 -14.82 6.94 2.70
C ILE A 114 -15.86 5.93 2.19
N ALA A 115 -15.82 4.66 2.63
CA ALA A 115 -16.70 3.61 2.10
C ALA A 115 -18.07 3.46 2.79
N GLN A 116 -18.45 4.29 3.77
CA GLN A 116 -19.74 4.13 4.49
C GLN A 116 -20.86 5.11 4.10
N ASP A 117 -20.61 6.16 3.32
CA ASP A 117 -21.67 7.10 2.90
C ASP A 117 -22.29 6.83 1.51
N ALA A 118 -21.83 5.79 0.80
CA ALA A 118 -22.43 5.41 -0.48
C ALA A 118 -23.79 4.67 -0.36
N SER A 119 -24.31 4.50 0.87
CA SER A 119 -25.62 3.87 1.11
C SER A 119 -26.79 4.87 1.22
N SER A 120 -26.55 6.17 1.02
CA SER A 120 -27.59 7.21 0.97
C SER A 120 -27.80 7.83 -0.42
N PHE A 121 -27.56 7.07 -1.49
CA PHE A 121 -27.91 7.47 -2.86
C PHE A 121 -28.89 6.48 -3.49
N GLY A 122 -29.89 6.09 -2.70
CA GLY A 122 -31.04 5.30 -3.11
C GLY A 122 -32.29 6.13 -3.01
N ASP A 123 -32.42 7.16 -3.83
CA ASP A 123 -33.73 7.76 -4.13
C ASP A 123 -33.67 8.55 -5.45
N TYR A 124 -33.86 7.86 -6.57
CA TYR A 124 -34.38 8.49 -7.78
C TYR A 124 -35.62 7.73 -8.20
N GLU A 125 -36.76 8.33 -7.86
CA GLU A 125 -38.09 7.88 -8.23
C GLU A 125 -38.24 7.60 -9.74
N LEU A 126 -39.00 6.55 -9.99
CA LEU A 126 -39.46 6.04 -11.27
C LEU A 126 -40.43 7.06 -11.91
N PHE A 127 -40.11 7.56 -13.10
CA PHE A 127 -41.08 8.17 -14.02
C PHE A 127 -40.99 7.53 -15.40
#